data_AF-A0A537QJ92-F1
#
_entry.id   AF-A0A537QJ92-F1
#
_cell.length_a   1.000
_cell.length_b   1.000
_cell.length_c   1.000
_cell.angle_alpha   90.00
_cell.angle_beta   90.00
_cell.angle_gamma   90.00
#
_symmetry.space_group_name_H-M   'P 1'
#
loop_
_entity.id
_entity.type
_entity.pdbx_description
1 polymer ?
#
loop_
_entity_poly.entity_id
_entity_poly.type
_entity_poly.pdbx_seq_one_letter_code
_entity_poly.pdbx_strand_id
1 'polypeptide(L)'
;MCGQCAAVQEEDRPLPAGSPVEVAKTQTVYVDVALVRQGHLVEAEPGADRSRLQMIAIFFARQAHDLGLSIHKSAPARQGVERALARTRVCRPFAWFDISAHLRLAPARSEHGSPALKAAREHCVSARRAYTSRRVSRVASSGPTLRRKEEPMAYDLLIKNGLIVDGSGMPAFRGDVGIKNGKIVEIGKLSGAATRTIDAEGRAVAPGFIDNHCHYDAQVTWDPLCTFSPEHGATTVIFGNCSLSLAPVRKGTEERLAEFLSYVEAIPMEVLRTVDFDWETTGQYMDRLDKCLGINVGNLIGHTAVRHYVMGDECQKPGASDNQINAMQDVVRDGMKAGALGLSVSREKGHYDPQGCHIPALWADEKEIFALGDVLREMGTGTIQAGGGQYVELKDGMIRRLAEATGRTVVYNSLSQTMRKPDEWKVHMARVEETAALGIRAYPMCSPNRVTQDFTMKNCQVFRGLPTWHPILLSSDEEKMNAYADPEIRARLHEEAVVNKPEAAVGFSKT
;
A
#
# COMPACT_ATOMS: atom_id res chain seq x y z
N MET A 1 57.40 13.48 31.72
CA MET A 1 57.31 14.35 32.92
C MET A 1 56.05 15.19 32.80
N CYS A 2 55.16 15.11 33.80
CA CYS A 2 53.94 15.91 34.02
C CYS A 2 52.83 15.80 32.92
N GLY A 3 51.53 15.73 33.20
CA GLY A 3 50.73 15.79 34.43
C GLY A 3 49.43 15.00 34.20
N GLN A 4 48.98 14.23 35.19
CA GLN A 4 47.88 14.58 36.11
C GLN A 4 46.51 14.76 35.43
N CYS A 5 45.71 13.69 35.43
CA CYS A 5 44.25 13.77 35.49
C CYS A 5 43.82 13.04 36.77
N ALA A 6 43.29 13.80 37.74
CA ALA A 6 42.58 13.30 38.90
C ALA A 6 41.18 13.94 38.93
N ALA A 7 40.25 13.16 39.47
CA ALA A 7 38.81 13.35 39.48
C ALA A 7 38.30 14.69 40.02
N VAL A 8 37.12 15.11 39.53
CA VAL A 8 36.15 15.90 40.29
C VAL A 8 34.75 15.34 40.00
N GLN A 9 34.07 14.89 41.05
CA GLN A 9 32.62 14.67 41.10
C GLN A 9 31.93 16.03 41.03
N GLU A 10 30.86 16.18 40.24
CA GLU A 10 30.01 17.36 40.32
C GLU A 10 28.53 16.95 40.44
N GLU A 11 27.94 17.44 41.52
CA GLU A 11 26.56 17.27 41.95
C GLU A 11 25.57 18.00 41.03
N ASP A 12 24.36 17.46 40.99
CA ASP A 12 23.17 18.00 40.34
C ASP A 12 22.93 19.50 40.63
N ARG A 13 22.82 20.30 39.55
CA ARG A 13 22.07 21.56 39.55
C ARG A 13 21.11 21.61 38.37
N PRO A 14 19.83 21.98 38.58
CA PRO A 14 18.91 22.24 37.48
C PRO A 14 19.28 23.55 36.75
N LEU A 15 19.31 23.49 35.42
CA LEU A 15 19.48 24.67 34.56
C LEU A 15 18.18 25.52 34.53
N PRO A 16 18.29 26.86 34.47
CA PRO A 16 17.13 27.75 34.50
C PRO A 16 16.36 27.75 33.17
N ALA A 17 15.04 27.91 33.29
CA ALA A 17 14.09 27.94 32.18
C ALA A 17 14.37 29.06 31.18
N GLY A 18 14.68 28.69 29.93
CA GLY A 18 14.67 29.59 28.78
C GLY A 18 13.24 29.79 28.27
N SER A 19 12.89 31.06 28.06
CA SER A 19 11.61 31.53 27.53
C SER A 19 11.21 30.89 26.18
N PRO A 20 9.91 30.62 25.92
CA PRO A 20 9.47 29.89 24.75
C PRO A 20 9.55 30.73 23.48
N VAL A 21 10.15 30.17 22.43
CA VAL A 21 10.01 30.64 21.05
C VAL A 21 8.59 30.29 20.59
N GLU A 22 7.79 31.30 20.28
CA GLU A 22 6.46 31.16 19.69
C GLU A 22 6.56 30.50 18.30
N VAL A 23 6.28 29.20 18.23
CA VAL A 23 5.96 28.53 16.97
C VAL A 23 4.47 28.71 16.75
N ALA A 24 4.09 29.45 15.72
CA ALA A 24 2.70 29.67 15.33
C ALA A 24 1.99 28.31 15.15
N LYS A 25 1.07 28.00 16.07
CA LYS A 25 0.21 26.82 16.01
C LYS A 25 -0.81 27.04 14.90
N THR A 26 -0.62 26.42 13.75
CA THR A 26 -1.73 26.14 12.82
C THR A 26 -2.65 25.13 13.51
N GLN A 27 -3.80 25.59 14.01
CA GLN A 27 -4.88 24.70 14.46
C GLN A 27 -5.50 24.01 13.24
N THR A 28 -5.19 22.73 13.07
CA THR A 28 -5.97 21.84 12.19
C THR A 28 -7.24 21.46 12.94
N VAL A 29 -8.38 22.04 12.55
CA VAL A 29 -9.70 21.66 13.08
C VAL A 29 -10.18 20.44 12.28
N TYR A 30 -10.23 19.28 12.93
CA TYR A 30 -10.93 18.10 12.43
C TYR A 30 -12.42 18.24 12.74
N VAL A 31 -13.27 18.13 11.72
CA VAL A 31 -14.72 18.06 11.91
C VAL A 31 -15.15 16.64 11.57
N ASP A 32 -15.45 15.85 12.61
CA ASP A 32 -16.16 14.59 12.47
C ASP A 32 -17.60 14.85 12.03
N VAL A 33 -18.04 14.24 10.93
CA VAL A 33 -19.45 14.27 10.52
C VAL A 33 -20.01 12.86 10.55
N ALA A 34 -20.64 12.52 11.67
CA ALA A 34 -21.46 11.33 11.81
C ALA A 34 -22.77 11.48 10.99
N LEU A 35 -23.10 10.44 10.22
CA LEU A 35 -24.39 10.33 9.54
C LEU A 35 -25.53 10.17 10.55
N VAL A 36 -26.42 11.17 10.62
CA VAL A 36 -27.55 11.21 11.56
C VAL A 36 -28.66 10.26 11.13
N ARG A 37 -28.89 9.19 11.92
CA ARG A 37 -30.13 8.39 11.88
C ARG A 37 -31.17 8.78 12.95
N GLN A 38 -30.91 9.82 13.77
CA GLN A 38 -31.81 10.19 14.89
C GLN A 38 -31.86 11.70 15.20
N GLY A 39 -32.13 12.55 14.22
CA GLY A 39 -32.78 13.85 14.46
C GLY A 39 -32.10 14.89 15.38
N HIS A 40 -30.78 14.86 15.59
CA HIS A 40 -30.09 15.91 16.35
C HIS A 40 -29.49 16.99 15.41
N LEU A 41 -29.89 18.24 15.64
CA LEU A 41 -29.32 19.43 15.00
C LEU A 41 -27.95 19.74 15.60
N VAL A 42 -26.92 19.83 14.77
CA VAL A 42 -25.59 20.31 15.16
C VAL A 42 -25.53 21.81 14.90
N GLU A 43 -25.41 22.62 15.96
CA GLU A 43 -25.09 24.04 15.83
C GLU A 43 -23.59 24.23 15.56
N ALA A 44 -23.24 25.06 14.59
CA ALA A 44 -21.86 25.37 14.28
C ALA A 44 -21.26 26.32 15.32
N GLU A 45 -20.05 26.03 15.80
CA GLU A 45 -19.36 26.89 16.75
C GLU A 45 -19.07 28.31 16.17
N PRO A 46 -19.03 29.35 17.03
CA PRO A 46 -18.67 30.70 16.61
C PRO A 46 -17.25 30.74 16.04
N GLY A 47 -17.14 31.04 14.74
CA GLY A 47 -15.85 31.12 14.04
C GLY A 47 -15.71 30.19 12.82
N ALA A 48 -16.68 29.30 12.60
CA ALA A 48 -16.69 28.45 11.41
C ALA A 48 -16.87 29.29 10.12
N ASP A 49 -15.98 29.08 9.14
CA ASP A 49 -16.04 29.73 7.82
C ASP A 49 -17.28 29.26 7.05
N ARG A 50 -18.30 30.13 7.02
CA ARG A 50 -19.60 29.88 6.38
C ARG A 50 -19.48 29.54 4.89
N SER A 51 -18.41 29.98 4.22
CA SER A 51 -18.13 29.72 2.80
C SER A 51 -17.82 28.25 2.54
N ARG A 52 -17.05 27.63 3.44
CA ARG A 52 -16.71 26.20 3.37
C ARG A 52 -17.89 25.31 3.74
N LEU A 53 -18.68 25.71 4.72
CA LEU A 53 -19.93 25.01 5.07
C LEU A 53 -20.94 25.01 3.90
N GLN A 54 -21.02 26.11 3.14
CA GLN A 54 -21.84 26.20 1.94
C GLN A 54 -21.34 25.29 0.81
N MET A 55 -20.03 25.20 0.59
CA MET A 55 -19.43 24.31 -0.41
C MET A 55 -19.67 22.83 -0.09
N ILE A 56 -19.56 22.44 1.18
CA ILE A 56 -19.81 21.08 1.66
C ILE A 56 -21.30 20.72 1.48
N ALA A 57 -22.21 21.64 1.83
CA ALA A 57 -23.65 21.43 1.62
C ALA A 57 -24.02 21.29 0.13
N ILE A 58 -23.37 22.05 -0.76
CA ILE A 58 -23.56 21.96 -2.22
C ILE A 58 -23.02 20.62 -2.75
N PHE A 59 -21.88 20.16 -2.24
CA PHE A 59 -21.28 18.87 -2.64
C PHE A 59 -22.21 17.69 -2.30
N PHE A 60 -22.75 17.66 -1.07
CA PHE A 60 -23.67 16.59 -0.65
C PHE A 60 -25.04 16.66 -1.32
N ALA A 61 -25.56 17.86 -1.60
CA ALA A 61 -26.82 18.01 -2.36
C ALA A 61 -26.68 17.48 -3.80
N ARG A 62 -25.49 17.60 -4.40
CA ARG A 62 -25.18 17.07 -5.73
C ARG A 62 -25.05 15.55 -5.72
N GLN A 63 -24.38 15.00 -4.71
CA GLN A 63 -24.22 13.55 -4.54
C GLN A 63 -25.57 12.84 -4.25
N ALA A 64 -26.46 13.45 -3.46
CA ALA A 64 -27.79 12.91 -3.19
C ALA A 64 -28.71 12.96 -4.44
N HIS A 65 -28.57 13.98 -5.29
CA HIS A 65 -29.28 14.08 -6.57
C HIS A 65 -28.81 13.00 -7.56
N ASP A 66 -27.50 12.77 -7.67
CA ASP A 66 -26.92 11.79 -8.58
C ASP A 66 -27.20 10.33 -8.15
N LEU A 67 -27.54 10.12 -6.87
CA LEU A 67 -27.97 8.83 -6.30
C LEU A 67 -29.50 8.62 -6.29
N GLY A 68 -30.30 9.55 -6.84
CA GLY A 68 -31.75 9.42 -6.93
C GLY A 68 -32.51 9.48 -5.60
N LEU A 69 -31.87 9.99 -4.53
CA LEU A 69 -32.47 10.08 -3.20
C LEU A 69 -33.38 11.30 -3.10
N SER A 70 -34.64 11.11 -2.72
CA SER A 70 -35.60 12.19 -2.49
C SER A 70 -35.37 12.84 -1.13
N ILE A 71 -34.95 14.11 -1.14
CA ILE A 71 -34.84 14.93 0.07
C ILE A 71 -36.25 15.40 0.47
N HIS A 72 -36.83 14.81 1.52
CA HIS A 72 -38.04 15.32 2.15
C HIS A 72 -37.73 16.61 2.93
N LYS A 73 -38.40 17.71 2.58
CA LYS A 73 -38.13 19.08 3.06
C LYS A 73 -39.22 19.58 4.00
N SER A 74 -38.84 20.23 5.10
CA SER A 74 -39.65 21.26 5.76
C SER A 74 -39.27 22.63 5.21
N ALA A 75 -40.27 23.48 4.90
CA ALA A 75 -40.09 24.83 4.35
C ALA A 75 -39.90 25.83 5.53
N PRO A 76 -38.87 26.70 5.52
CA PRO A 76 -38.82 27.82 4.60
C PRO A 76 -37.38 28.16 4.12
N ALA A 77 -36.77 27.31 3.29
CA ALA A 77 -35.44 27.58 2.69
C ALA A 77 -35.49 27.83 1.17
N ARG A 78 -36.69 28.06 0.60
CA ARG A 78 -36.89 28.19 -0.85
C ARG A 78 -36.31 29.46 -1.49
N GLN A 79 -35.96 30.51 -0.75
CA GLN A 79 -35.61 31.81 -1.38
C GLN A 79 -34.10 32.07 -1.63
N GLY A 80 -33.20 31.26 -1.06
CA GLY A 80 -31.74 31.50 -1.14
C GLY A 80 -31.02 30.76 -2.26
N VAL A 81 -31.37 29.49 -2.50
CA VAL A 81 -30.58 28.61 -3.38
C VAL A 81 -30.88 28.82 -4.87
N GLU A 82 -32.14 29.13 -5.23
CA GLU A 82 -32.52 29.41 -6.63
C GLU A 82 -31.92 30.74 -7.15
N ARG A 83 -31.61 31.70 -6.26
CA ARG A 83 -30.93 32.96 -6.64
C ARG A 83 -29.44 32.77 -6.94
N ALA A 84 -28.79 31.78 -6.35
CA ALA A 84 -27.36 31.51 -6.56
C ALA A 84 -27.10 30.79 -7.89
N LEU A 85 -27.99 29.89 -8.30
CA LEU A 85 -27.86 29.13 -9.55
C LEU A 85 -28.18 29.95 -10.81
N ALA A 86 -28.91 31.07 -10.68
CA ALA A 86 -29.26 31.94 -11.80
C ALA A 86 -28.17 32.97 -12.17
N ARG A 87 -27.14 33.19 -11.34
CA ARG A 87 -26.16 34.28 -11.51
C ARG A 87 -24.82 33.90 -12.15
N THR A 88 -24.57 32.63 -12.44
CA THR A 88 -23.32 32.16 -13.06
C THR A 88 -23.52 31.83 -14.55
N ARG A 89 -23.71 32.87 -15.37
CA ARG A 89 -23.53 32.80 -16.83
C ARG A 89 -22.59 33.91 -17.30
N VAL A 90 -21.50 33.47 -17.95
CA VAL A 90 -20.68 34.15 -18.97
C VAL A 90 -19.99 35.47 -18.60
N CYS A 91 -18.65 35.45 -18.62
CA CYS A 91 -17.80 36.52 -19.17
C CYS A 91 -16.43 35.96 -19.60
N ARG A 92 -16.10 36.08 -20.91
CA ARG A 92 -14.72 36.07 -21.45
C ARG A 92 -14.16 37.52 -21.44
N PRO A 93 -12.95 37.80 -21.97
CA PRO A 93 -11.66 37.79 -21.27
C PRO A 93 -11.06 39.21 -21.15
N PHE A 94 -10.23 39.47 -20.15
CA PHE A 94 -9.39 40.67 -20.13
C PHE A 94 -8.04 40.36 -20.77
N ALA A 95 -7.76 41.05 -21.88
CA ALA A 95 -6.48 41.06 -22.57
C ALA A 95 -5.52 42.03 -21.88
N TRP A 96 -4.26 41.65 -21.71
CA TRP A 96 -3.15 42.60 -21.49
C TRP A 96 -1.89 42.15 -22.24
N PHE A 97 -1.58 42.96 -23.24
CA PHE A 97 -0.29 43.41 -23.78
C PHE A 97 0.94 42.50 -23.81
N ASP A 98 1.34 42.29 -25.07
CA ASP A 98 2.66 41.98 -25.61
C ASP A 98 3.69 43.07 -25.26
N ILE A 99 4.85 42.64 -24.73
CA ILE A 99 6.13 43.34 -24.89
C ILE A 99 7.18 42.29 -25.24
N SER A 100 7.73 42.44 -26.43
CA SER A 100 8.79 41.65 -27.05
C SER A 100 10.14 41.81 -26.32
N ALA A 101 10.97 40.76 -26.27
CA ALA A 101 12.41 40.86 -26.62
C ALA A 101 13.12 39.50 -26.58
N HIS A 102 13.55 39.06 -27.77
CA HIS A 102 14.88 38.56 -28.10
C HIS A 102 15.61 37.64 -27.11
N LEU A 103 15.68 36.35 -27.46
CA LEU A 103 16.93 35.59 -27.44
C LEU A 103 16.82 34.43 -28.46
N ARG A 104 17.55 34.57 -29.57
CA ARG A 104 17.81 33.49 -30.52
C ARG A 104 18.98 32.68 -29.97
N LEU A 105 18.81 31.39 -29.76
CA LEU A 105 19.92 30.44 -29.82
C LEU A 105 19.49 29.27 -30.72
N ALA A 106 20.29 29.07 -31.77
CA ALA A 106 20.13 28.04 -32.78
C ALA A 106 20.50 26.65 -32.21
N PRO A 107 19.95 25.56 -32.78
CA PRO A 107 20.19 24.21 -32.31
C PRO A 107 21.54 23.67 -32.80
N ALA A 108 22.27 22.98 -31.91
CA ALA A 108 23.36 22.11 -32.32
C ALA A 108 22.77 20.81 -32.89
N ARG A 109 23.03 20.57 -34.18
CA ARG A 109 22.87 19.26 -34.83
C ARG A 109 23.98 18.33 -34.33
N SER A 110 23.62 17.10 -33.99
CA SER A 110 24.49 15.95 -34.22
C SER A 110 23.66 14.83 -34.85
N GLU A 111 23.78 14.76 -36.17
CA GLU A 111 23.56 13.52 -36.92
C GLU A 111 24.66 12.54 -36.51
N HIS A 112 24.31 11.31 -36.16
CA HIS A 112 24.98 10.06 -36.58
C HIS A 112 24.13 8.90 -36.08
N GLY A 113 23.43 8.27 -37.01
CA GLY A 113 22.69 7.04 -36.76
C GLY A 113 23.60 5.82 -36.80
N SER A 114 23.05 4.68 -36.39
CA SER A 114 23.42 3.39 -36.96
C SER A 114 22.22 2.43 -36.91
N PRO A 115 22.05 1.54 -37.91
CA PRO A 115 20.77 1.00 -38.32
C PRO A 115 20.55 -0.43 -37.79
N ALA A 116 19.60 -0.58 -36.87
CA ALA A 116 19.04 -1.88 -36.53
C ALA A 116 17.63 -1.69 -35.98
N LEU A 117 16.63 -1.84 -36.84
CA LEU A 117 15.21 -2.19 -36.53
C LEU A 117 14.36 -1.87 -37.78
N LYS A 118 14.59 -2.64 -38.84
CA LYS A 118 13.73 -2.65 -40.03
C LYS A 118 13.56 -4.09 -40.52
N ALA A 119 12.90 -4.89 -39.70
CA ALA A 119 12.34 -6.19 -40.09
C ALA A 119 11.22 -6.56 -39.12
N ALA A 120 10.22 -7.29 -39.62
CA ALA A 120 9.00 -7.74 -38.92
C ALA A 120 7.85 -6.71 -38.81
N ARG A 121 7.30 -6.31 -39.96
CA ARG A 121 5.88 -5.93 -40.06
C ARG A 121 5.34 -6.40 -41.41
N GLU A 122 4.89 -7.64 -41.47
CA GLU A 122 3.99 -8.13 -42.52
C GLU A 122 3.41 -9.49 -42.08
N HIS A 123 2.10 -9.53 -41.80
CA HIS A 123 1.17 -10.64 -41.99
C HIS A 123 -0.09 -10.41 -41.14
N CYS A 124 -1.19 -10.01 -41.77
CA CYS A 124 -2.38 -10.87 -41.94
C CYS A 124 -3.53 -10.03 -42.52
N VAL A 125 -3.87 -10.33 -43.78
CA VAL A 125 -5.16 -9.98 -44.39
C VAL A 125 -5.87 -11.29 -44.60
N SER A 126 -7.10 -11.44 -44.10
CA SER A 126 -8.23 -11.82 -44.94
C SER A 126 -9.54 -11.96 -44.16
N ALA A 127 -10.61 -11.76 -44.94
CA ALA A 127 -12.00 -12.11 -44.73
C ALA A 127 -12.86 -11.14 -43.91
N ARG A 128 -13.68 -10.36 -44.63
CA ARG A 128 -15.13 -10.66 -44.71
C ARG A 128 -15.81 -9.94 -45.88
N ARG A 129 -16.79 -10.67 -46.42
CA ARG A 129 -17.56 -10.42 -47.64
C ARG A 129 -18.58 -9.28 -47.50
N ALA A 130 -18.74 -8.59 -48.63
CA ALA A 130 -19.95 -8.07 -49.27
C ALA A 130 -21.22 -7.87 -48.43
N TYR A 131 -21.67 -6.62 -48.36
CA TYR A 131 -23.09 -6.30 -48.40
C TYR A 131 -23.32 -5.14 -49.39
N THR A 132 -24.22 -5.36 -50.32
CA THR A 132 -24.69 -4.42 -51.33
C THR A 132 -25.63 -3.40 -50.70
N SER A 133 -25.45 -2.10 -50.99
CA SER A 133 -26.61 -1.20 -51.01
C SER A 133 -26.45 -0.02 -51.98
N ARG A 134 -27.60 0.24 -52.62
CA ARG A 134 -27.96 1.16 -53.69
C ARG A 134 -27.32 2.55 -53.64
N ARG A 135 -26.92 3.00 -54.83
CA ARG A 135 -26.73 4.43 -55.18
C ARG A 135 -28.02 5.21 -54.91
N VAL A 136 -27.90 6.24 -54.07
CA VAL A 136 -28.82 7.37 -54.06
C VAL A 136 -27.99 8.60 -54.38
N SER A 137 -28.17 9.14 -55.58
CA SER A 137 -27.66 10.44 -55.99
C SER A 137 -28.47 11.53 -55.28
N ARG A 138 -27.84 12.25 -54.36
CA ARG A 138 -28.32 13.55 -53.86
C ARG A 138 -27.27 14.61 -54.16
N VAL A 139 -27.66 15.57 -55.00
CA VAL A 139 -26.98 16.85 -55.15
C VAL A 139 -27.37 17.70 -53.95
N ALA A 140 -26.38 18.17 -53.19
CA ALA A 140 -26.53 19.27 -52.26
C ALA A 140 -25.22 20.03 -52.14
N SER A 141 -25.23 21.27 -52.64
CA SER A 141 -24.26 22.32 -52.40
C SER A 141 -24.21 22.69 -50.91
N SER A 142 -23.02 22.67 -50.31
CA SER A 142 -22.71 23.48 -49.12
C SER A 142 -21.20 23.70 -49.08
N GLY A 143 -20.78 24.93 -48.76
CA GLY A 143 -19.43 25.46 -48.99
C GLY A 143 -18.30 24.73 -48.24
N PRO A 144 -17.05 25.19 -48.39
CA PRO A 144 -15.92 24.58 -47.70
C PRO A 144 -16.13 24.76 -46.20
N THR A 145 -16.61 23.71 -45.54
CA THR A 145 -16.34 23.49 -44.13
C THR A 145 -14.82 23.44 -44.05
N LEU A 146 -14.22 24.44 -43.43
CA LEU A 146 -12.85 24.35 -42.93
C LEU A 146 -12.84 23.11 -42.04
N ARG A 147 -12.48 21.95 -42.62
CA ARG A 147 -12.05 20.79 -41.85
C ARG A 147 -10.91 21.35 -41.02
N ARG A 148 -11.18 21.60 -39.74
CA ARG A 148 -10.12 21.80 -38.75
C ARG A 148 -9.20 20.62 -38.99
N LYS A 149 -8.01 20.89 -39.52
CA LYS A 149 -6.96 19.89 -39.62
C LYS A 149 -6.82 19.43 -38.17
N GLU A 150 -7.35 18.25 -37.85
CA GLU A 150 -7.07 17.62 -36.58
C GLU A 150 -5.57 17.42 -36.62
N GLU A 151 -4.85 18.29 -35.92
CA GLU A 151 -3.43 18.09 -35.72
C GLU A 151 -3.29 16.72 -35.10
N PRO A 152 -2.46 15.83 -35.67
CA PRO A 152 -2.30 14.49 -35.13
C PRO A 152 -1.91 14.63 -33.66
N MET A 153 -2.70 14.03 -32.78
CA MET A 153 -2.45 14.09 -31.35
C MET A 153 -1.08 13.43 -31.08
N ALA A 154 -0.14 14.25 -30.61
CA ALA A 154 1.20 13.79 -30.30
C ALA A 154 1.15 12.80 -29.12
N TYR A 155 0.30 13.11 -28.14
CA TYR A 155 0.14 12.36 -26.89
C TYR A 155 -1.33 12.01 -26.63
N ASP A 156 -1.56 10.94 -25.87
CA ASP A 156 -2.89 10.61 -25.35
C ASP A 156 -3.18 11.42 -24.09
N LEU A 157 -2.17 11.55 -23.22
CA LEU A 157 -2.19 12.36 -22.02
C LEU A 157 -0.92 13.22 -21.95
N LEU A 158 -1.09 14.49 -21.64
CA LEU A 158 0.00 15.42 -21.35
C LEU A 158 -0.21 16.03 -19.96
N ILE A 159 0.75 15.87 -19.08
CA ILE A 159 0.77 16.53 -17.75
C ILE A 159 1.72 17.71 -17.85
N LYS A 160 1.26 18.94 -17.61
CA LYS A 160 2.04 20.17 -17.82
C LYS A 160 2.42 20.88 -16.53
N ASN A 161 3.48 21.67 -16.59
CA ASN A 161 3.89 22.64 -15.56
C ASN A 161 4.18 22.02 -14.17
N GLY A 162 4.45 20.71 -14.12
CA GLY A 162 4.70 19.98 -12.88
C GLY A 162 6.12 20.20 -12.36
N LEU A 163 6.31 19.97 -11.05
CA LEU A 163 7.62 19.71 -10.47
C LEU A 163 7.88 18.20 -10.56
N ILE A 164 8.70 17.79 -11.51
CA ILE A 164 8.99 16.38 -11.80
C ILE A 164 10.00 15.85 -10.77
N VAL A 165 9.61 14.79 -10.08
CA VAL A 165 10.42 13.98 -9.17
C VAL A 165 10.46 12.57 -9.75
N ASP A 166 11.48 12.26 -10.54
CA ASP A 166 11.49 11.05 -11.40
C ASP A 166 11.83 9.74 -10.68
N GLY A 167 12.15 9.80 -9.38
CA GLY A 167 12.50 8.63 -8.57
C GLY A 167 13.96 8.18 -8.68
N SER A 168 14.79 8.84 -9.48
CA SER A 168 16.23 8.50 -9.63
C SER A 168 17.10 8.93 -8.44
N GLY A 169 16.56 9.75 -7.54
CA GLY A 169 17.31 10.43 -6.47
C GLY A 169 17.95 11.76 -6.91
N MET A 170 17.83 12.13 -8.19
CA MET A 170 18.30 13.42 -8.70
C MET A 170 17.37 14.58 -8.26
N PRO A 171 17.86 15.84 -8.26
CA PRO A 171 17.04 17.00 -7.93
C PRO A 171 15.81 17.13 -8.85
N ALA A 172 14.69 17.54 -8.25
CA ALA A 172 13.45 17.79 -8.98
C ALA A 172 13.59 18.97 -9.98
N PHE A 173 12.88 18.91 -11.09
CA PHE A 173 12.91 19.95 -12.12
C PHE A 173 11.52 20.26 -12.67
N ARG A 174 11.32 21.46 -13.23
CA ARG A 174 10.04 21.84 -13.84
C ARG A 174 9.93 21.30 -15.26
N GLY A 175 8.78 20.72 -15.58
CA GLY A 175 8.51 20.26 -16.93
C GLY A 175 7.13 19.62 -17.10
N ASP A 176 6.99 18.98 -18.24
CA ASP A 176 5.81 18.28 -18.70
C ASP A 176 6.16 16.80 -18.91
N VAL A 177 5.15 15.94 -18.85
CA VAL A 177 5.25 14.49 -19.11
C VAL A 177 4.25 14.11 -20.19
N GLY A 178 4.75 13.56 -21.30
CA GLY A 178 3.96 13.11 -22.43
C GLY A 178 3.77 11.60 -22.39
N ILE A 179 2.51 11.16 -22.45
CA ILE A 179 2.13 9.75 -22.42
C ILE A 179 1.45 9.37 -23.74
N LYS A 180 1.87 8.24 -24.32
CA LYS A 180 1.28 7.64 -25.51
C LYS A 180 1.22 6.12 -25.38
N ASN A 181 0.06 5.53 -25.69
CA ASN A 181 -0.20 4.09 -25.57
C ASN A 181 0.20 3.53 -24.19
N GLY A 182 -0.17 4.25 -23.11
CA GLY A 182 0.11 3.84 -21.73
C GLY A 182 1.57 3.94 -21.30
N LYS A 183 2.47 4.50 -22.13
CA LYS A 183 3.90 4.66 -21.82
C LYS A 183 4.29 6.12 -21.80
N ILE A 184 5.22 6.48 -20.92
CA ILE A 184 5.89 7.77 -20.96
C ILE A 184 6.78 7.77 -22.21
N VAL A 185 6.56 8.73 -23.11
CA VAL A 185 7.32 8.86 -24.37
C VAL A 185 8.25 10.07 -24.39
N GLU A 186 8.00 11.07 -23.54
CA GLU A 186 8.80 12.28 -23.47
C GLU A 186 8.65 12.97 -22.11
N ILE A 187 9.72 13.60 -21.63
CA ILE A 187 9.77 14.37 -20.38
C ILE A 187 10.58 15.63 -20.65
N GLY A 188 10.12 16.78 -20.14
CA GLY A 188 10.83 18.05 -20.24
C GLY A 188 9.92 19.18 -20.70
N LYS A 189 10.39 20.07 -21.57
CA LYS A 189 9.54 21.13 -22.13
C LYS A 189 8.87 20.60 -23.41
N LEU A 190 7.59 20.27 -23.33
CA LEU A 190 6.92 19.56 -24.43
C LEU A 190 6.06 20.49 -25.29
N SER A 191 6.05 20.21 -26.59
CA SER A 191 5.20 20.87 -27.57
C SER A 191 4.40 19.83 -28.34
N GLY A 192 3.08 19.96 -28.40
CA GLY A 192 2.23 19.04 -29.15
C GLY A 192 0.83 18.98 -28.58
N ALA A 193 -0.14 18.61 -29.42
CA ALA A 193 -1.50 18.40 -28.99
C ALA A 193 -1.63 17.07 -28.22
N ALA A 194 -2.43 17.04 -27.16
CA ALA A 194 -2.73 15.83 -26.41
C ALA A 194 -4.25 15.64 -26.24
N THR A 195 -4.72 14.39 -26.34
CA THR A 195 -6.17 14.09 -26.24
C THR A 195 -6.73 14.57 -24.90
N ARG A 196 -5.95 14.40 -23.84
CA ARG A 196 -6.20 15.00 -22.52
C ARG A 196 -4.97 15.76 -22.07
N THR A 197 -5.17 16.94 -21.50
CA THR A 197 -4.11 17.71 -20.83
C THR A 197 -4.50 17.93 -19.38
N ILE A 198 -3.55 17.73 -18.46
CA ILE A 198 -3.66 18.04 -17.03
C ILE A 198 -2.66 19.15 -16.72
N ASP A 199 -3.11 20.20 -16.06
CA ASP A 199 -2.21 21.24 -15.54
C ASP A 199 -1.81 20.89 -14.10
N ALA A 200 -0.53 20.65 -13.88
CA ALA A 200 0.07 20.28 -12.61
C ALA A 200 0.86 21.45 -12.00
N GLU A 201 0.55 22.69 -12.37
CA GLU A 201 1.16 23.87 -11.74
C GLU A 201 1.02 23.82 -10.21
N GLY A 202 2.14 24.04 -9.52
CA GLY A 202 2.21 23.98 -8.06
C GLY A 202 2.11 22.57 -7.47
N ARG A 203 2.13 21.52 -8.31
CA ARG A 203 2.06 20.11 -7.90
C ARG A 203 3.32 19.35 -8.30
N ALA A 204 3.61 18.29 -7.56
CA ALA A 204 4.63 17.32 -7.95
C ALA A 204 4.06 16.32 -8.95
N VAL A 205 4.91 15.86 -9.87
CA VAL A 205 4.65 14.75 -10.78
C VAL A 205 5.74 13.70 -10.53
N ALA A 206 5.34 12.53 -10.05
CA ALA A 206 6.25 11.46 -9.67
C ALA A 206 5.78 10.12 -10.28
N PRO A 207 6.65 9.10 -10.36
CA PRO A 207 6.21 7.72 -10.52
C PRO A 207 5.16 7.38 -9.46
N GLY A 208 4.14 6.60 -9.84
CA GLY A 208 3.17 6.10 -8.87
C GLY A 208 3.87 5.25 -7.82
N PHE A 209 3.42 5.34 -6.57
CA PHE A 209 4.07 4.61 -5.49
C PHE A 209 3.87 3.10 -5.64
N ILE A 210 4.86 2.35 -5.18
CA ILE A 210 4.79 0.89 -5.08
C ILE A 210 4.58 0.58 -3.60
N ASP A 211 3.37 0.18 -3.25
CA ASP A 211 3.09 -0.39 -1.94
C ASP A 211 3.66 -1.81 -1.92
N ASN A 212 4.85 -1.94 -1.36
CA ASN A 212 5.60 -3.19 -1.36
C ASN A 212 5.23 -4.11 -0.19
N HIS A 213 4.29 -3.72 0.68
CA HIS A 213 3.91 -4.51 1.84
C HIS A 213 2.47 -4.25 2.27
N CYS A 214 1.57 -5.03 1.70
CA CYS A 214 0.15 -5.02 2.01
C CYS A 214 -0.39 -6.45 2.09
N HIS A 215 -1.64 -6.56 2.55
CA HIS A 215 -2.38 -7.82 2.71
C HIS A 215 -3.72 -7.77 1.96
N TYR A 216 -3.67 -7.33 0.69
CA TYR A 216 -4.82 -7.31 -0.21
C TYR A 216 -5.13 -8.67 -0.85
N ASP A 217 -4.51 -9.75 -0.37
CA ASP A 217 -4.67 -11.13 -0.87
C ASP A 217 -6.14 -11.53 -1.08
N ALA A 218 -7.01 -11.15 -0.15
CA ALA A 218 -8.44 -11.34 -0.31
C ALA A 218 -9.06 -10.21 -1.15
N GLN A 219 -8.79 -8.96 -0.76
CA GLN A 219 -9.47 -7.76 -1.27
C GLN A 219 -9.42 -7.60 -2.78
N VAL A 220 -8.27 -7.90 -3.40
CA VAL A 220 -8.08 -7.76 -4.85
C VAL A 220 -9.08 -8.58 -5.67
N THR A 221 -9.67 -9.63 -5.08
CA THR A 221 -10.65 -10.50 -5.76
C THR A 221 -12.02 -9.85 -5.94
N TRP A 222 -12.43 -8.92 -5.07
CA TRP A 222 -13.70 -8.19 -5.17
C TRP A 222 -13.53 -6.70 -5.43
N ASP A 223 -12.35 -6.15 -5.14
CA ASP A 223 -11.99 -4.76 -5.36
C ASP A 223 -10.70 -4.67 -6.19
N PRO A 224 -10.81 -4.67 -7.53
CA PRO A 224 -9.65 -4.68 -8.43
C PRO A 224 -8.84 -3.39 -8.43
N LEU A 225 -9.29 -2.35 -7.72
CA LEU A 225 -8.52 -1.12 -7.51
C LEU A 225 -7.62 -1.21 -6.27
N CYS A 226 -7.81 -2.24 -5.42
CA CYS A 226 -7.22 -2.32 -4.08
C CYS A 226 -7.37 -0.98 -3.35
N THR A 227 -8.64 -0.55 -3.24
CA THR A 227 -9.06 0.76 -2.73
C THR A 227 -8.41 1.07 -1.39
N PHE A 228 -8.19 2.37 -1.22
CA PHE A 228 -7.23 3.09 -0.39
C PHE A 228 -5.84 3.23 -1.01
N SER A 229 -5.27 2.23 -1.70
CA SER A 229 -3.90 2.39 -2.25
C SER A 229 -3.80 3.53 -3.28
N PRO A 230 -4.69 3.60 -4.30
CA PRO A 230 -4.67 4.71 -5.26
C PRO A 230 -4.96 6.08 -4.64
N GLU A 231 -5.72 6.13 -3.54
CA GLU A 231 -6.01 7.38 -2.82
C GLU A 231 -4.76 7.97 -2.17
N HIS A 232 -3.80 7.11 -1.81
CA HIS A 232 -2.48 7.50 -1.30
C HIS A 232 -1.41 7.65 -2.42
N GLY A 233 -1.81 7.52 -3.69
CA GLY A 233 -0.92 7.66 -4.84
C GLY A 233 -0.19 6.38 -5.25
N ALA A 234 -0.51 5.23 -4.65
CA ALA A 234 0.04 3.94 -5.06
C ALA A 234 -0.63 3.43 -6.34
N THR A 235 0.19 2.99 -7.29
CA THR A 235 -0.26 2.42 -8.57
C THR A 235 0.11 0.95 -8.72
N THR A 236 0.85 0.41 -7.76
CA THR A 236 1.28 -0.98 -7.70
C THR A 236 1.21 -1.44 -6.27
N VAL A 237 0.65 -2.63 -6.04
CA VAL A 237 0.64 -3.30 -4.74
C VAL A 237 1.34 -4.64 -4.81
N ILE A 238 2.05 -5.01 -3.75
CA ILE A 238 2.68 -6.32 -3.58
C ILE A 238 2.16 -6.93 -2.29
N PHE A 239 1.41 -8.03 -2.40
CA PHE A 239 0.86 -8.79 -1.27
C PHE A 239 1.45 -10.20 -1.21
N GLY A 240 0.93 -11.02 -0.31
CA GLY A 240 1.52 -12.31 0.01
C GLY A 240 2.66 -12.17 1.01
N ASN A 241 2.64 -11.14 1.86
CA ASN A 241 3.70 -10.81 2.82
C ASN A 241 3.61 -11.65 4.11
N CYS A 242 4.65 -11.60 4.94
CA CYS A 242 4.67 -12.18 6.28
C CYS A 242 4.33 -13.68 6.32
N SER A 243 4.67 -14.43 5.27
CA SER A 243 4.29 -15.82 5.01
C SER A 243 2.83 -16.09 4.68
N LEU A 244 1.96 -15.07 4.72
CA LEU A 244 0.52 -15.21 4.55
C LEU A 244 0.14 -14.97 3.10
N SER A 245 -0.68 -15.86 2.54
CA SER A 245 -1.29 -15.72 1.21
C SER A 245 -2.54 -16.61 1.13
N LEU A 246 -3.43 -16.34 0.15
CA LEU A 246 -4.60 -17.19 -0.13
C LEU A 246 -4.36 -18.26 -1.20
N ALA A 247 -3.12 -18.39 -1.67
CA ALA A 247 -2.70 -19.44 -2.58
C ALA A 247 -1.25 -19.86 -2.27
N PRO A 248 -0.90 -21.15 -2.47
CA PRO A 248 -1.76 -22.25 -2.89
C PRO A 248 -2.69 -22.75 -1.76
N VAL A 249 -3.76 -23.46 -2.12
CA VAL A 249 -4.76 -23.96 -1.17
C VAL A 249 -5.45 -25.22 -1.70
N ARG A 250 -5.57 -26.28 -0.89
CA ARG A 250 -6.26 -27.50 -1.35
C ARG A 250 -7.77 -27.31 -1.31
N LYS A 251 -8.45 -27.98 -2.23
CA LYS A 251 -9.92 -28.01 -2.23
C LYS A 251 -10.46 -28.55 -0.91
N GLY A 252 -11.35 -27.79 -0.29
CA GLY A 252 -11.97 -28.12 1.00
C GLY A 252 -11.17 -27.70 2.23
N THR A 253 -10.02 -27.03 2.07
CA THR A 253 -9.22 -26.49 3.19
C THR A 253 -9.10 -24.96 3.15
N GLU A 254 -9.91 -24.29 2.33
CA GLU A 254 -9.86 -22.84 2.09
C GLU A 254 -10.16 -22.04 3.35
N GLU A 255 -11.16 -22.48 4.12
CA GLU A 255 -11.52 -21.83 5.39
C GLU A 255 -10.35 -21.86 6.38
N ARG A 256 -9.60 -22.97 6.45
CA ARG A 256 -8.44 -23.07 7.35
C ARG A 256 -7.30 -22.14 6.93
N LEU A 257 -7.05 -21.99 5.63
CA LEU A 257 -6.05 -21.02 5.15
C LEU A 257 -6.50 -19.57 5.44
N ALA A 258 -7.78 -19.27 5.23
CA ALA A 258 -8.36 -17.97 5.53
C ALA A 258 -8.28 -17.62 7.03
N GLU A 259 -8.43 -18.59 7.94
CA GLU A 259 -8.26 -18.38 9.38
C GLU A 259 -6.86 -17.85 9.75
N PHE A 260 -5.80 -18.37 9.11
CA PHE A 260 -4.43 -17.87 9.33
C PHE A 260 -4.28 -16.40 8.93
N LEU A 261 -4.84 -16.01 7.77
CA LEU A 261 -4.82 -14.62 7.32
C LEU A 261 -5.70 -13.72 8.20
N SER A 262 -6.92 -14.17 8.50
CA SER A 262 -7.90 -13.44 9.32
C SER A 262 -7.33 -13.03 10.66
N TYR A 263 -6.71 -13.98 11.36
CA TYR A 263 -6.31 -13.75 12.74
C TYR A 263 -5.11 -12.81 12.84
N VAL A 264 -4.16 -12.92 11.92
CA VAL A 264 -2.95 -12.09 11.90
C VAL A 264 -3.26 -10.68 11.37
N GLU A 265 -3.97 -10.59 10.25
CA GLU A 265 -4.25 -9.30 9.57
C GLU A 265 -5.56 -8.65 10.04
N ALA A 266 -6.18 -9.22 11.08
CA ALA A 266 -7.45 -8.77 11.66
C ALA A 266 -8.58 -8.59 10.62
N ILE A 267 -8.58 -9.38 9.54
CA ILE A 267 -9.63 -9.40 8.53
C ILE A 267 -10.77 -10.29 9.02
N PRO A 268 -12.02 -9.81 9.15
CA PRO A 268 -13.12 -10.63 9.65
C PRO A 268 -13.37 -11.86 8.77
N MET A 269 -13.56 -13.04 9.38
CA MET A 269 -13.88 -14.27 8.64
C MET A 269 -15.17 -14.16 7.81
N GLU A 270 -16.14 -13.32 8.22
CA GLU A 270 -17.33 -13.05 7.41
C GLU A 270 -16.99 -12.45 6.04
N VAL A 271 -15.92 -11.64 5.96
CA VAL A 271 -15.40 -11.09 4.71
C VAL A 271 -14.63 -12.15 3.94
N LEU A 272 -13.75 -12.90 4.60
CA LEU A 272 -12.97 -13.94 3.90
C LEU A 272 -13.86 -15.07 3.34
N ARG A 273 -14.99 -15.37 3.98
CA ARG A 273 -15.98 -16.32 3.46
C ARG A 273 -16.72 -15.83 2.21
N THR A 274 -16.60 -14.55 1.82
CA THR A 274 -17.11 -14.06 0.54
C THR A 274 -16.13 -14.27 -0.61
N VAL A 275 -14.90 -14.74 -0.34
CA VAL A 275 -13.94 -15.09 -1.37
C VAL A 275 -14.42 -16.35 -2.09
N ASP A 276 -14.61 -16.23 -3.40
CA ASP A 276 -14.92 -17.36 -4.28
C ASP A 276 -13.62 -18.03 -4.71
N PHE A 277 -13.20 -19.04 -3.95
CA PHE A 277 -12.00 -19.81 -4.23
C PHE A 277 -12.22 -20.72 -5.45
N ASP A 278 -11.81 -20.25 -6.62
CA ASP A 278 -11.79 -21.00 -7.88
C ASP A 278 -10.37 -21.41 -8.33
N TRP A 279 -9.43 -21.46 -7.37
CA TRP A 279 -8.04 -21.83 -7.57
C TRP A 279 -7.54 -22.83 -6.52
N GLU A 280 -6.51 -23.59 -6.88
CA GLU A 280 -5.73 -24.45 -5.99
C GLU A 280 -4.24 -24.02 -5.98
N THR A 281 -3.71 -23.58 -7.12
CA THR A 281 -2.30 -23.18 -7.26
C THR A 281 -2.12 -21.65 -7.29
N THR A 282 -0.91 -21.18 -6.98
CA THR A 282 -0.53 -19.76 -7.12
C THR A 282 -0.77 -19.24 -8.54
N GLY A 283 -0.50 -20.05 -9.57
CA GLY A 283 -0.73 -19.66 -10.97
C GLY A 283 -2.21 -19.46 -11.29
N GLN A 284 -3.07 -20.39 -10.84
CA GLN A 284 -4.52 -20.26 -11.02
C GLN A 284 -5.08 -19.03 -10.30
N TYR A 285 -4.57 -18.73 -9.11
CA TYR A 285 -4.92 -17.50 -8.40
C TYR A 285 -4.50 -16.26 -9.19
N MET A 286 -3.29 -16.22 -9.76
CA MET A 286 -2.86 -15.11 -10.62
C MET A 286 -3.71 -14.97 -11.89
N ASP A 287 -4.05 -16.08 -12.56
CA ASP A 287 -4.95 -16.11 -13.72
C ASP A 287 -6.36 -15.59 -13.37
N ARG A 288 -6.79 -15.81 -12.12
CA ARG A 288 -8.06 -15.27 -11.61
C ARG A 288 -8.01 -13.75 -11.51
N LEU A 289 -6.90 -13.19 -11.06
CA LEU A 289 -6.72 -11.75 -10.89
C LEU A 289 -6.56 -11.00 -12.22
N ASP A 290 -5.88 -11.60 -13.21
CA ASP A 290 -5.54 -10.97 -14.50
C ASP A 290 -6.75 -10.62 -15.41
N LYS A 291 -7.97 -10.75 -14.91
CA LYS A 291 -9.20 -10.51 -15.67
C LYS A 291 -9.61 -9.04 -15.71
N CYS A 292 -9.47 -8.29 -14.61
CA CYS A 292 -10.08 -6.96 -14.46
C CYS A 292 -9.33 -6.00 -13.49
N LEU A 293 -8.00 -5.98 -13.45
CA LEU A 293 -7.27 -5.11 -12.51
C LEU A 293 -7.31 -3.62 -12.91
N GLY A 294 -7.44 -2.74 -11.92
CA GLY A 294 -7.34 -1.28 -12.08
C GLY A 294 -5.98 -0.70 -11.68
N ILE A 295 -5.14 -1.49 -11.03
CA ILE A 295 -3.73 -1.17 -10.69
C ILE A 295 -2.82 -2.34 -11.03
N ASN A 296 -1.50 -2.14 -10.94
CA ASN A 296 -0.57 -3.26 -11.05
C ASN A 296 -0.58 -4.08 -9.75
N VAL A 297 -0.49 -5.39 -9.86
CA VAL A 297 -0.50 -6.31 -8.73
C VAL A 297 0.68 -7.27 -8.84
N GLY A 298 1.41 -7.41 -7.73
CA GLY A 298 2.46 -8.40 -7.53
C GLY A 298 2.12 -9.36 -6.40
N ASN A 299 2.42 -10.64 -6.58
CA ASN A 299 2.14 -11.68 -5.59
C ASN A 299 3.43 -12.34 -5.11
N LEU A 300 3.61 -12.44 -3.79
CA LEU A 300 4.61 -13.30 -3.15
C LEU A 300 3.94 -14.61 -2.71
N ILE A 301 4.68 -15.71 -2.79
CA ILE A 301 4.21 -17.01 -2.31
C ILE A 301 4.34 -17.03 -0.79
N GLY A 302 3.24 -17.19 -0.07
CA GLY A 302 3.25 -17.26 1.39
C GLY A 302 3.69 -18.64 1.90
N HIS A 303 4.76 -18.70 2.69
CA HIS A 303 5.26 -19.96 3.26
C HIS A 303 4.24 -20.67 4.17
N THR A 304 3.36 -19.94 4.86
CA THR A 304 2.27 -20.55 5.64
C THR A 304 1.30 -21.33 4.74
N ALA A 305 0.92 -20.76 3.60
CA ALA A 305 0.08 -21.43 2.60
C ALA A 305 0.78 -22.66 2.03
N VAL A 306 2.09 -22.56 1.72
CA VAL A 306 2.89 -23.68 1.21
C VAL A 306 2.98 -24.83 2.22
N ARG A 307 3.26 -24.57 3.50
CA ARG A 307 3.25 -25.61 4.55
C ARG A 307 1.88 -26.24 4.67
N HIS A 308 0.81 -25.45 4.72
CA HIS A 308 -0.54 -25.97 4.82
C HIS A 308 -0.92 -26.85 3.61
N TYR A 309 -0.56 -26.42 2.40
CA TYR A 309 -0.81 -27.18 1.18
C TYR A 309 -0.09 -28.54 1.15
N VAL A 310 1.16 -28.60 1.60
CA VAL A 310 1.95 -29.85 1.56
C VAL A 310 1.66 -30.76 2.76
N MET A 311 1.53 -30.19 3.95
CA MET A 311 1.48 -30.93 5.21
C MET A 311 0.06 -31.11 5.78
N GLY A 312 -0.94 -30.40 5.26
CA GLY A 312 -2.31 -30.42 5.80
C GLY A 312 -2.32 -29.98 7.26
N ASP A 313 -2.98 -30.75 8.13
CA ASP A 313 -3.10 -30.47 9.56
C ASP A 313 -1.76 -30.53 10.32
N GLU A 314 -0.74 -31.19 9.75
CA GLU A 314 0.59 -31.25 10.35
C GLU A 314 1.42 -29.97 10.15
N CYS A 315 0.88 -28.99 9.41
CA CYS A 315 1.61 -27.76 9.08
C CYS A 315 2.05 -26.93 10.29
N GLN A 316 1.41 -27.10 11.46
CA GLN A 316 1.74 -26.43 12.72
C GLN A 316 2.59 -27.29 13.68
N LYS A 317 3.29 -28.30 13.16
CA LYS A 317 4.29 -29.09 13.93
C LYS A 317 5.71 -28.57 13.69
N PRO A 318 6.61 -28.64 14.68
CA PRO A 318 8.02 -28.28 14.50
C PRO A 318 8.69 -29.06 13.37
N GLY A 319 9.36 -28.34 12.48
CA GLY A 319 10.11 -28.90 11.36
C GLY A 319 9.25 -29.57 10.29
N ALA A 320 9.89 -29.91 9.19
CA ALA A 320 9.34 -30.70 8.10
C ALA A 320 10.35 -31.78 7.70
N SER A 321 9.86 -32.95 7.31
CA SER A 321 10.72 -34.00 6.74
C SER A 321 11.32 -33.56 5.40
N ASP A 322 12.42 -34.19 4.97
CA ASP A 322 13.06 -33.87 3.70
C ASP A 322 12.11 -34.00 2.50
N ASN A 323 11.21 -35.00 2.54
CA ASN A 323 10.18 -35.17 1.50
C ASN A 323 9.16 -34.03 1.49
N GLN A 324 8.77 -33.53 2.66
CA GLN A 324 7.88 -32.37 2.77
C GLN A 324 8.58 -31.10 2.29
N ILE A 325 9.86 -30.90 2.64
CA ILE A 325 10.66 -29.76 2.17
C ILE A 325 10.78 -29.79 0.64
N ASN A 326 11.12 -30.94 0.06
CA ASN A 326 11.21 -31.09 -1.41
C ASN A 326 9.87 -30.77 -2.08
N ALA A 327 8.76 -31.28 -1.54
CA ALA A 327 7.43 -30.98 -2.07
C ALA A 327 7.06 -29.48 -1.94
N MET A 328 7.47 -28.82 -0.85
CA MET A 328 7.29 -27.37 -0.70
C MET A 328 8.14 -26.58 -1.70
N GLN A 329 9.38 -27.02 -1.97
CA GLN A 329 10.21 -26.43 -3.01
C GLN A 329 9.57 -26.55 -4.40
N ASP A 330 8.94 -27.68 -4.72
CA ASP A 330 8.22 -27.87 -5.98
C ASP A 330 7.04 -26.88 -6.12
N VAL A 331 6.26 -26.72 -5.05
CA VAL A 331 5.16 -25.74 -4.99
C VAL A 331 5.67 -24.31 -5.20
N VAL A 332 6.75 -23.92 -4.53
CA VAL A 332 7.37 -22.60 -4.70
C VAL A 332 7.88 -22.42 -6.13
N ARG A 333 8.55 -23.44 -6.69
CA ARG A 333 9.10 -23.42 -8.05
C ARG A 333 8.01 -23.23 -9.08
N ASP A 334 6.87 -23.89 -8.91
CA ASP A 334 5.74 -23.77 -9.83
C ASP A 334 5.04 -22.42 -9.72
N GLY A 335 4.91 -21.86 -8.51
CA GLY A 335 4.43 -20.48 -8.32
C GLY A 335 5.36 -19.45 -8.96
N MET A 336 6.68 -19.60 -8.82
CA MET A 336 7.67 -18.74 -9.46
C MET A 336 7.62 -18.85 -10.99
N LYS A 337 7.46 -20.05 -11.55
CA LYS A 337 7.27 -20.24 -13.01
C LYS A 337 5.99 -19.58 -13.52
N ALA A 338 4.94 -19.54 -12.71
CA ALA A 338 3.68 -18.88 -13.05
C ALA A 338 3.77 -17.34 -13.01
N GLY A 339 4.86 -16.78 -12.45
CA GLY A 339 5.11 -15.33 -12.44
C GLY A 339 5.02 -14.67 -11.07
N ALA A 340 4.97 -15.44 -9.98
CA ALA A 340 5.11 -14.86 -8.64
C ALA A 340 6.44 -14.09 -8.51
N LEU A 341 6.41 -12.99 -7.77
CA LEU A 341 7.57 -12.11 -7.59
C LEU A 341 8.61 -12.65 -6.61
N GLY A 342 8.26 -13.70 -5.86
CA GLY A 342 9.10 -14.20 -4.79
C GLY A 342 8.37 -15.06 -3.77
N LEU A 343 9.01 -15.18 -2.62
CA LEU A 343 8.55 -15.95 -1.45
C LEU A 343 8.46 -14.99 -0.26
N SER A 344 7.48 -15.20 0.62
CA SER A 344 7.50 -14.61 1.95
C SER A 344 7.60 -15.66 3.04
N VAL A 345 8.38 -15.35 4.07
CA VAL A 345 8.56 -16.15 5.28
C VAL A 345 8.24 -15.29 6.50
N SER A 346 8.12 -15.90 7.68
CA SER A 346 7.92 -15.15 8.91
C SER A 346 8.71 -15.74 10.07
N ARG A 347 9.27 -14.84 10.89
CA ARG A 347 9.83 -15.11 12.22
C ARG A 347 9.15 -14.25 13.29
N GLU A 348 7.99 -13.66 12.96
CA GLU A 348 7.23 -12.81 13.88
C GLU A 348 6.54 -13.67 14.95
N LYS A 349 7.09 -13.69 16.16
CA LYS A 349 6.58 -14.51 17.26
C LYS A 349 5.16 -14.12 17.68
N GLY A 350 4.69 -12.92 17.34
CA GLY A 350 3.32 -12.49 17.61
C GLY A 350 2.25 -13.12 16.72
N HIS A 351 2.60 -13.93 15.71
CA HIS A 351 1.60 -14.50 14.79
C HIS A 351 1.02 -15.82 15.31
N TYR A 352 -0.28 -15.79 15.62
CA TYR A 352 -1.08 -16.93 16.07
C TYR A 352 -2.29 -17.13 15.13
N ASP A 353 -2.96 -18.26 15.28
CA ASP A 353 -4.25 -18.56 14.65
C ASP A 353 -5.41 -18.37 15.66
N PRO A 354 -6.68 -18.51 15.22
CA PRO A 354 -7.83 -18.39 16.12
C PRO A 354 -7.83 -19.38 17.30
N GLN A 355 -7.09 -20.48 17.22
CA GLN A 355 -6.98 -21.48 18.27
C GLN A 355 -5.85 -21.17 19.26
N GLY A 356 -5.08 -20.10 19.04
CA GLY A 356 -3.93 -19.72 19.87
C GLY A 356 -2.65 -20.51 19.57
N CYS A 357 -2.63 -21.22 18.44
CA CYS A 357 -1.44 -21.90 17.95
C CYS A 357 -0.66 -20.96 17.04
N HIS A 358 0.67 -21.05 17.03
CA HIS A 358 1.46 -20.31 16.06
C HIS A 358 1.10 -20.70 14.62
N ILE A 359 1.09 -19.72 13.72
CA ILE A 359 0.89 -19.99 12.29
C ILE A 359 1.98 -20.93 11.74
N PRO A 360 1.68 -21.73 10.71
CA PRO A 360 2.59 -22.76 10.18
C PRO A 360 4.04 -22.31 9.97
N ALA A 361 4.30 -21.15 9.37
CA ALA A 361 5.65 -20.70 9.04
C ALA A 361 6.58 -20.54 10.27
N LEU A 362 6.03 -20.27 11.46
CA LEU A 362 6.84 -20.10 12.67
C LEU A 362 7.42 -21.42 13.21
N TRP A 363 6.86 -22.55 12.79
CA TRP A 363 7.35 -23.88 13.15
C TRP A 363 8.50 -24.35 12.28
N ALA A 364 8.80 -23.63 11.20
CA ALA A 364 9.91 -23.94 10.33
C ALA A 364 11.25 -23.62 11.00
N ASP A 365 12.19 -24.54 10.82
CA ASP A 365 13.59 -24.31 11.14
C ASP A 365 14.29 -23.54 10.00
N GLU A 366 15.54 -23.14 10.23
CA GLU A 366 16.30 -22.45 9.18
C GLU A 366 16.57 -23.34 7.98
N LYS A 367 16.72 -24.66 8.17
CA LYS A 367 16.97 -25.60 7.08
C LYS A 367 15.85 -25.53 6.06
N GLU A 368 14.60 -25.55 6.51
CA GLU A 368 13.43 -25.40 5.66
C GLU A 368 13.40 -24.04 4.96
N ILE A 369 13.59 -22.94 5.69
CA ILE A 369 13.55 -21.58 5.11
C ILE A 369 14.63 -21.39 4.03
N PHE A 370 15.85 -21.85 4.30
CA PHE A 370 16.96 -21.76 3.35
C PHE A 370 16.72 -22.67 2.13
N ALA A 371 16.16 -23.86 2.33
CA ALA A 371 15.80 -24.74 1.21
C ALA A 371 14.74 -24.11 0.29
N LEU A 372 13.74 -23.41 0.84
CA LEU A 372 12.79 -22.67 -0.01
C LEU A 372 13.46 -21.49 -0.72
N GLY A 373 14.36 -20.78 -0.04
CA GLY A 373 15.19 -19.73 -0.65
C GLY A 373 16.09 -20.24 -1.79
N ASP A 374 16.59 -21.48 -1.68
CA ASP A 374 17.40 -22.13 -2.72
C ASP A 374 16.65 -22.29 -4.04
N VAL A 375 15.32 -22.39 -4.03
CA VAL A 375 14.52 -22.41 -5.27
C VAL A 375 14.70 -21.11 -6.05
N LEU A 376 14.64 -19.96 -5.37
CA LEU A 376 14.84 -18.65 -6.01
C LEU A 376 16.30 -18.48 -6.47
N ARG A 377 17.27 -19.03 -5.73
CA ARG A 377 18.68 -19.09 -6.14
C ARG A 377 18.83 -19.87 -7.45
N GLU A 378 18.30 -21.09 -7.51
CA GLU A 378 18.34 -21.97 -8.69
C GLU A 378 17.71 -21.31 -9.91
N MET A 379 16.57 -20.63 -9.73
CA MET A 379 15.87 -19.94 -10.80
C MET A 379 16.53 -18.61 -11.20
N GLY A 380 17.47 -18.09 -10.40
CA GLY A 380 18.17 -16.84 -10.68
C GLY A 380 17.28 -15.60 -10.64
N THR A 381 16.08 -15.68 -10.06
CA THR A 381 15.09 -14.58 -9.98
C THR A 381 14.29 -14.63 -8.67
N GLY A 382 13.49 -13.59 -8.42
CA GLY A 382 12.64 -13.48 -7.24
C GLY A 382 13.27 -12.74 -6.06
N THR A 383 12.40 -12.32 -5.15
CA THR A 383 12.74 -11.65 -3.89
C THR A 383 12.23 -12.47 -2.71
N ILE A 384 12.83 -12.30 -1.54
CA ILE A 384 12.31 -12.90 -0.30
C ILE A 384 11.85 -11.78 0.61
N GLN A 385 10.61 -11.86 1.10
CA GLN A 385 10.15 -10.99 2.17
C GLN A 385 10.12 -11.76 3.50
N ALA A 386 10.52 -11.13 4.61
CA ALA A 386 10.52 -11.77 5.92
C ALA A 386 9.81 -10.91 6.99
N GLY A 387 8.68 -11.41 7.49
CA GLY A 387 8.03 -10.87 8.70
C GLY A 387 8.89 -11.12 9.94
N GLY A 388 8.96 -10.17 10.88
CA GLY A 388 9.75 -10.30 12.11
C GLY A 388 11.26 -10.45 11.93
N GLY A 389 11.80 -10.10 10.76
CA GLY A 389 13.22 -10.24 10.43
C GLY A 389 14.18 -9.41 11.28
N GLN A 390 13.76 -8.27 11.86
CA GLN A 390 14.61 -7.43 12.72
C GLN A 390 15.24 -8.23 13.87
N TYR A 391 14.42 -9.01 14.57
CA TYR A 391 14.86 -9.74 15.75
C TYR A 391 15.92 -10.79 15.38
N VAL A 392 15.67 -11.61 14.36
CA VAL A 392 16.62 -12.66 13.95
C VAL A 392 17.88 -12.07 13.30
N GLU A 393 17.76 -10.93 12.60
CA GLU A 393 18.90 -10.24 12.04
C GLU A 393 19.84 -9.69 13.14
N LEU A 394 19.28 -9.04 14.16
CA LEU A 394 20.06 -8.53 15.28
C LEU A 394 20.61 -9.66 16.17
N LYS A 395 19.89 -10.77 16.29
CA LYS A 395 20.32 -11.91 17.11
C LYS A 395 21.48 -12.68 16.49
N ASP A 396 21.34 -13.11 15.23
CA ASP A 396 22.30 -14.03 14.59
C ASP A 396 22.50 -13.79 13.09
N GLY A 397 22.01 -12.65 12.57
CA GLY A 397 22.21 -12.27 11.16
C GLY A 397 21.49 -13.16 10.16
N MET A 398 20.39 -13.82 10.56
CA MET A 398 19.68 -14.77 9.70
C MET A 398 19.30 -14.18 8.33
N ILE A 399 18.83 -12.92 8.30
CA ILE A 399 18.35 -12.31 7.06
C ILE A 399 19.51 -12.04 6.11
N ARG A 400 20.62 -11.52 6.63
CA ARG A 400 21.87 -11.40 5.88
C ARG A 400 22.36 -12.76 5.36
N ARG A 401 22.41 -13.79 6.22
CA ARG A 401 22.86 -15.14 5.83
C ARG A 401 21.98 -15.73 4.73
N LEU A 402 20.66 -15.52 4.81
CA LEU A 402 19.72 -15.96 3.79
C LEU A 402 19.94 -15.24 2.46
N ALA A 403 20.12 -13.91 2.48
CA ALA A 403 20.41 -13.11 1.29
C ALA A 403 21.73 -13.53 0.63
N GLU A 404 22.76 -13.79 1.43
CA GLU A 404 24.07 -14.25 0.97
C GLU A 404 24.00 -15.66 0.36
N ALA A 405 23.37 -16.61 1.06
CA ALA A 405 23.26 -18.00 0.61
C ALA A 405 22.45 -18.16 -0.67
N THR A 406 21.40 -17.36 -0.84
CA THR A 406 20.52 -17.41 -2.02
C THR A 406 20.97 -16.47 -3.15
N GLY A 407 21.82 -15.49 -2.83
CA GLY A 407 22.16 -14.38 -3.72
C GLY A 407 20.94 -13.54 -4.14
N ARG A 408 19.79 -13.65 -3.46
CA ARG A 408 18.56 -12.91 -3.75
C ARG A 408 18.43 -11.69 -2.85
N THR A 409 17.60 -10.72 -3.25
CA THR A 409 17.23 -9.62 -2.35
C THR A 409 16.32 -10.16 -1.26
N VAL A 410 16.64 -9.89 0.00
CA VAL A 410 15.76 -10.15 1.14
C VAL A 410 15.34 -8.82 1.76
N VAL A 411 14.02 -8.62 1.85
CA VAL A 411 13.41 -7.42 2.46
C VAL A 411 12.68 -7.85 3.72
N TYR A 412 12.79 -7.13 4.83
CA TYR A 412 12.27 -7.64 6.10
C TYR A 412 11.73 -6.59 7.06
N ASN A 413 10.74 -7.00 7.84
CA ASN A 413 10.09 -6.18 8.87
C ASN A 413 10.87 -6.28 10.19
N SER A 414 11.17 -5.21 10.93
CA SER A 414 11.02 -3.80 10.57
C SER A 414 12.22 -3.03 11.12
N LEU A 415 12.65 -1.95 10.47
CA LEU A 415 13.46 -0.93 11.11
C LEU A 415 12.51 -0.03 11.90
N SER A 416 12.59 -0.08 13.23
CA SER A 416 11.66 0.64 14.10
C SER A 416 12.36 1.31 15.28
N GLN A 417 11.84 2.47 15.68
CA GLN A 417 12.19 3.12 16.95
C GLN A 417 11.14 2.74 17.99
N THR A 418 11.58 2.22 19.14
CA THR A 418 10.68 1.89 20.26
C THR A 418 11.11 2.62 21.53
N MET A 419 10.15 2.96 22.39
CA MET A 419 10.45 3.58 23.69
C MET A 419 11.11 2.62 24.68
N ARG A 420 10.95 1.31 24.47
CA ARG A 420 11.56 0.27 25.33
C ARG A 420 13.03 0.05 25.04
N LYS A 421 13.39 0.18 23.77
CA LYS A 421 14.76 0.02 23.29
C LYS A 421 15.13 1.25 22.46
N PRO A 422 15.29 2.42 23.12
CA PRO A 422 15.70 3.61 22.42
C PRO A 422 17.02 3.33 21.70
N ASP A 423 17.17 3.88 20.50
CA ASP A 423 18.38 3.77 19.67
C ASP A 423 18.75 2.37 19.14
N GLU A 424 17.92 1.33 19.36
CA GLU A 424 18.16 0.00 18.75
C GLU A 424 18.20 0.08 17.21
N TRP A 425 17.44 0.99 16.61
CA TRP A 425 17.49 1.25 15.16
C TRP A 425 18.87 1.72 14.69
N LYS A 426 19.67 2.40 15.52
CA LYS A 426 21.04 2.82 15.16
C LYS A 426 21.97 1.61 15.07
N VAL A 427 21.84 0.70 16.03
CA VAL A 427 22.58 -0.59 16.02
C VAL A 427 22.18 -1.40 14.79
N HIS A 428 20.87 -1.43 14.50
CA HIS A 428 20.35 -2.10 13.32
C HIS A 428 20.86 -1.47 12.01
N MET A 429 20.87 -0.13 11.90
CA MET A 429 21.41 0.55 10.72
C MET A 429 22.91 0.33 10.52
N ALA A 430 23.72 0.31 11.59
CA ALA A 430 25.14 -0.03 11.47
C ALA A 430 25.33 -1.44 10.88
N ARG A 431 24.52 -2.41 11.29
CA ARG A 431 24.51 -3.77 10.72
C ARG A 431 24.11 -3.79 9.24
N VAL A 432 23.13 -2.96 8.86
CA VAL A 432 22.68 -2.83 7.47
C VAL A 432 23.78 -2.23 6.60
N GLU A 433 24.49 -1.21 7.10
CA GLU A 433 25.64 -0.60 6.41
C GLU A 433 26.78 -1.60 6.20
N GLU A 434 27.14 -2.37 7.22
CA GLU A 434 28.12 -3.46 7.11
C GLU A 434 27.70 -4.49 6.03
N THR A 435 26.41 -4.86 6.03
CA THR A 435 25.86 -5.83 5.09
C THR A 435 25.86 -5.31 3.66
N ALA A 436 25.46 -4.05 3.47
CA ALA A 436 25.46 -3.38 2.17
C ALA A 436 26.89 -3.20 1.62
N ALA A 437 27.87 -2.89 2.48
CA ALA A 437 29.28 -2.77 2.10
C ALA A 437 29.88 -4.08 1.54
N LEU A 438 29.31 -5.22 1.93
CA LEU A 438 29.67 -6.54 1.40
C LEU A 438 28.91 -6.91 0.12
N GLY A 439 28.04 -6.02 -0.38
CA GLY A 439 27.19 -6.27 -1.55
C GLY A 439 26.02 -7.22 -1.28
N ILE A 440 25.75 -7.55 -0.01
CA ILE A 440 24.66 -8.44 0.37
C ILE A 440 23.35 -7.63 0.41
N ARG A 441 22.33 -8.11 -0.32
CA ARG A 441 21.07 -7.39 -0.55
C ARG A 441 20.02 -7.73 0.52
N ALA A 442 20.28 -7.35 1.76
CA ALA A 442 19.35 -7.51 2.89
C ALA A 442 18.90 -6.14 3.41
N TYR A 443 17.63 -5.78 3.22
CA TYR A 443 17.13 -4.44 3.50
C TYR A 443 15.96 -4.47 4.48
N PRO A 444 16.03 -3.76 5.62
CA PRO A 444 14.88 -3.63 6.48
C PRO A 444 13.86 -2.65 5.88
N MET A 445 12.59 -2.90 6.16
CA MET A 445 11.48 -2.00 5.85
C MET A 445 11.24 -1.05 7.02
N CYS A 446 10.96 0.22 6.72
CA CYS A 446 10.57 1.20 7.71
C CYS A 446 9.18 1.75 7.36
N SER A 447 8.35 1.96 8.38
CA SER A 447 7.12 2.75 8.23
C SER A 447 7.43 4.20 8.61
N PRO A 448 7.09 5.18 7.76
CA PRO A 448 7.24 6.59 8.11
C PRO A 448 6.21 7.05 9.16
N ASN A 449 5.21 6.22 9.44
CA ASN A 449 4.15 6.52 10.39
C ASN A 449 4.45 5.97 11.77
N ARG A 450 3.99 6.69 12.81
CA ARG A 450 3.95 6.14 14.16
C ARG A 450 3.00 4.94 14.17
N VAL A 451 3.52 3.76 14.52
CA VAL A 451 2.69 2.60 14.80
C VAL A 451 1.85 2.91 16.04
N THR A 452 0.57 3.17 15.83
CA THR A 452 -0.42 3.41 16.87
C THR A 452 -1.38 2.24 16.84
N GLN A 453 -1.57 1.60 17.99
CA GLN A 453 -2.54 0.51 18.12
C GLN A 453 -3.71 1.00 18.93
N ASP A 454 -4.82 1.22 18.23
CA ASP A 454 -6.10 1.53 18.85
C ASP A 454 -6.86 0.24 19.13
N PHE A 455 -7.42 0.13 20.32
CA PHE A 455 -8.22 -1.02 20.69
C PHE A 455 -9.39 -0.62 21.59
N THR A 456 -10.39 -1.50 21.62
CA THR A 456 -11.49 -1.45 22.58
C THR A 456 -11.50 -2.74 23.38
N MET A 457 -12.18 -2.80 24.52
CA MET A 457 -12.32 -4.07 25.25
C MET A 457 -13.11 -5.13 24.45
N LYS A 458 -13.88 -4.71 23.45
CA LYS A 458 -14.51 -5.62 22.47
C LYS A 458 -13.47 -6.28 21.56
N ASN A 459 -12.47 -5.50 21.13
CA ASN A 459 -11.40 -5.93 20.25
C ASN A 459 -10.03 -5.39 20.71
N CYS A 460 -9.36 -6.11 21.61
CA CYS A 460 -8.04 -5.76 22.15
C CYS A 460 -6.97 -6.81 21.83
N GLN A 461 -6.74 -6.93 20.51
CA GLN A 461 -5.74 -7.76 19.84
C GLN A 461 -4.37 -7.77 20.52
N VAL A 462 -3.96 -6.62 21.04
CA VAL A 462 -2.66 -6.38 21.67
C VAL A 462 -2.37 -7.31 22.87
N PHE A 463 -3.39 -7.93 23.44
CA PHE A 463 -3.27 -8.86 24.57
C PHE A 463 -3.47 -10.33 24.20
N ARG A 464 -3.68 -10.67 22.92
CA ARG A 464 -3.98 -12.04 22.49
C ARG A 464 -2.90 -13.06 22.86
N GLY A 465 -1.64 -12.63 22.92
CA GLY A 465 -0.53 -13.49 23.33
C GLY A 465 -0.51 -13.85 24.83
N LEU A 466 -1.45 -13.34 25.63
CA LEU A 466 -1.48 -13.55 27.08
C LEU A 466 -2.49 -14.66 27.45
N PRO A 467 -2.10 -15.65 28.30
CA PRO A 467 -2.89 -16.86 28.54
C PRO A 467 -4.32 -16.62 29.05
N THR A 468 -4.52 -15.67 29.96
CA THR A 468 -5.86 -15.37 30.50
C THR A 468 -6.67 -14.54 29.52
N TRP A 469 -6.01 -13.65 28.77
CA TRP A 469 -6.68 -12.79 27.80
C TRP A 469 -7.21 -13.56 26.59
N HIS A 470 -6.40 -14.46 26.02
CA HIS A 470 -6.72 -15.18 24.78
C HIS A 470 -8.12 -15.81 24.72
N PRO A 471 -8.51 -16.69 25.67
CA PRO A 471 -9.84 -17.33 25.61
C PRO A 471 -10.99 -16.33 25.77
N ILE A 472 -10.81 -15.26 26.56
CA ILE A 472 -11.81 -14.20 26.71
C ILE A 472 -11.98 -13.44 25.39
N LEU A 473 -10.89 -13.18 24.66
CA LEU A 473 -10.96 -12.44 23.39
C LEU A 473 -11.67 -13.19 22.26
N LEU A 474 -11.69 -14.52 22.34
CA LEU A 474 -12.41 -15.40 21.41
C LEU A 474 -13.88 -15.60 21.78
N SER A 475 -14.26 -15.27 23.01
CA SER A 475 -15.64 -15.43 23.50
C SER A 475 -16.60 -14.38 22.93
N SER A 476 -17.90 -14.63 23.10
CA SER A 476 -18.95 -13.69 22.72
C SER A 476 -18.82 -12.35 23.45
N ASP A 477 -19.43 -11.29 22.91
CA ASP A 477 -19.43 -9.97 23.56
C ASP A 477 -20.02 -10.03 24.99
N GLU A 478 -21.01 -10.90 25.23
CA GLU A 478 -21.62 -11.12 26.55
C GLU A 478 -20.64 -11.81 27.52
N GLU A 479 -19.98 -12.88 27.08
CA GLU A 479 -18.97 -13.60 27.88
C GLU A 479 -17.77 -12.71 28.21
N LYS A 480 -17.32 -11.87 27.26
CA LYS A 480 -16.31 -10.84 27.49
C LYS A 480 -16.75 -9.88 28.59
N MET A 481 -17.96 -9.34 28.52
CA MET A 481 -18.48 -8.43 29.53
C MET A 481 -18.54 -9.09 30.91
N ASN A 482 -18.98 -10.35 30.99
CA ASN A 482 -19.01 -11.12 32.23
C ASN A 482 -17.59 -11.34 32.78
N ALA A 483 -16.65 -11.74 31.93
CA ALA A 483 -15.26 -11.94 32.32
C ALA A 483 -14.58 -10.63 32.78
N TYR A 484 -14.88 -9.51 32.13
CA TYR A 484 -14.36 -8.20 32.54
C TYR A 484 -15.05 -7.64 33.79
N ALA A 485 -16.25 -8.12 34.15
CA ALA A 485 -16.93 -7.74 35.38
C ALA A 485 -16.39 -8.50 36.61
N ASP A 486 -15.86 -9.71 36.41
CA ASP A 486 -15.32 -10.57 37.46
C ASP A 486 -14.02 -9.97 38.06
N PRO A 487 -13.99 -9.66 39.37
CA PRO A 487 -12.81 -9.10 40.03
C PRO A 487 -11.57 -10.00 40.01
N GLU A 488 -11.73 -11.32 40.08
CA GLU A 488 -10.62 -12.28 40.08
C GLU A 488 -10.02 -12.39 38.68
N ILE A 489 -10.87 -12.43 37.64
CA ILE A 489 -10.42 -12.39 36.25
C ILE A 489 -9.67 -11.09 35.99
N ARG A 490 -10.22 -9.94 36.37
CA ARG A 490 -9.55 -8.63 36.22
C ARG A 490 -8.18 -8.59 36.90
N ALA A 491 -8.05 -9.19 38.08
CA ALA A 491 -6.77 -9.25 38.79
C ALA A 491 -5.73 -10.03 37.97
N ARG A 492 -6.10 -11.19 37.41
CA ARG A 492 -5.22 -11.98 36.52
C ARG A 492 -4.88 -11.26 35.23
N LEU A 493 -5.87 -10.62 34.58
CA LEU A 493 -5.65 -9.83 33.38
C LEU A 493 -4.65 -8.69 33.62
N HIS A 494 -4.78 -8.00 34.75
CA HIS A 494 -3.86 -6.94 35.17
C HIS A 494 -2.47 -7.47 35.49
N GLU A 495 -2.38 -8.60 36.20
CA GLU A 495 -1.11 -9.24 36.51
C GLU A 495 -0.34 -9.60 35.24
N GLU A 496 -1.00 -10.25 34.27
CA GLU A 496 -0.38 -10.62 32.99
C GLU A 496 0.06 -9.40 32.16
N ALA A 497 -0.80 -8.38 32.04
CA ALA A 497 -0.56 -7.27 31.14
C ALA A 497 0.34 -6.16 31.71
N VAL A 498 0.28 -5.93 33.02
CA VAL A 498 0.91 -4.75 33.67
C VAL A 498 2.01 -5.15 34.64
N VAL A 499 1.81 -6.18 35.45
CA VAL A 499 2.77 -6.59 36.50
C VAL A 499 3.90 -7.40 35.88
N ASN A 500 3.55 -8.44 35.11
CA ASN A 500 4.52 -9.36 34.51
C ASN A 500 5.33 -8.72 33.39
N LYS A 501 4.85 -7.59 32.82
CA LYS A 501 5.47 -6.85 31.70
C LYS A 501 6.14 -7.78 30.67
N PRO A 502 5.42 -8.77 30.11
CA PRO A 502 6.03 -9.67 29.16
C PRO A 502 6.59 -8.85 27.99
N GLU A 503 7.74 -9.26 27.44
CA GLU A 503 8.39 -8.56 26.32
C GLU A 503 7.41 -8.31 25.15
N ALA A 504 6.40 -9.19 25.01
CA ALA A 504 5.35 -9.17 24.01
C ALA A 504 4.18 -8.19 24.27
N ALA A 505 3.90 -7.76 25.51
CA ALA A 505 2.80 -6.82 25.76
C ALA A 505 3.22 -5.42 25.27
N VAL A 506 2.42 -4.70 24.50
CA VAL A 506 2.76 -3.37 23.98
C VAL A 506 3.04 -2.39 25.12
N GLY A 507 4.03 -1.50 24.99
CA GLY A 507 4.36 -0.53 26.03
C GLY A 507 3.21 0.45 26.28
N PHE A 508 2.48 0.28 27.39
CA PHE A 508 1.50 1.27 27.84
C PHE A 508 2.21 2.54 28.30
N SER A 509 2.23 3.55 27.43
CA SER A 509 2.54 4.92 27.84
C SER A 509 1.23 5.58 28.26
N LYS A 510 1.10 5.92 29.55
CA LYS A 510 0.12 6.93 29.97
C LYS A 510 0.61 8.27 29.44
N THR A 511 0.09 8.71 28.29
CA THR A 511 0.09 10.13 27.93
C THR A 511 -1.12 10.81 28.53
#